data_AF-A0A016V3D3-F1
#
_entry.id   AF-A0A016V3D3-F1
#
_cell.length_a   1.000
_cell.length_b   1.000
_cell.length_c   1.000
_cell.angle_alpha   90.00
_cell.angle_beta   90.00
_cell.angle_gamma   90.00
#
_symmetry.space_group_name_H-M   'P 1'
#
loop_
_entity.id
_entity.type
_entity.pdbx_description
1 polymer ?
#
loop_
_entity_poly.entity_id
_entity_poly.type
_entity_poly.pdbx_seq_one_letter_code
_entity_poly.pdbx_strand_id
1 'polypeptide(L)' 'MRRLKWDNMGVRVDGRLLHHLRFADDIVLITPSISQAERMLAGFDDACGKIGLQLNLTKTMFMRNGQRTMTFLDSDP' A
#
# COMPACT_ATOMS: atom_id res chain seq x y z
N MET A 1 -1.15 -8.10 -9.34
CA MET A 1 -0.05 -7.16 -9.02
C MET A 1 1.20 -7.29 -9.89
N ARG A 2 1.42 -8.37 -10.68
CA ARG A 2 2.64 -8.52 -11.52
C ARG A 2 2.93 -7.41 -12.56
N ARG A 3 1.98 -6.50 -12.80
CA ARG A 3 2.13 -5.33 -13.71
C ARG A 3 2.45 -4.02 -12.98
N LEU A 4 2.39 -4.01 -11.65
CA LEU A 4 2.75 -2.85 -10.85
C LEU A 4 4.27 -2.83 -10.72
N LYS A 5 4.91 -1.75 -11.18
CA LYS A 5 6.37 -1.59 -11.16
C LYS A 5 6.82 -1.26 -9.74
N TRP A 6 6.91 -2.30 -8.90
CA TRP A 6 7.28 -2.19 -7.48
C TRP A 6 8.65 -2.78 -7.18
N ASP A 7 9.44 -3.15 -8.19
CA ASP A 7 10.71 -3.89 -8.06
C ASP A 7 11.73 -3.23 -7.11
N ASN A 8 11.59 -1.91 -6.87
CA ASN A 8 12.44 -1.12 -5.96
C ASN A 8 11.71 -0.58 -4.72
N MET A 9 10.45 -0.96 -4.50
CA MET A 9 9.58 -0.46 -3.43
C MET A 9 9.19 -1.59 -2.48
N GLY A 10 9.82 -1.72 -1.32
CA GLY A 10 9.52 -2.79 -0.37
C GLY A 10 10.50 -2.84 0.79
N VAL A 11 10.30 -3.79 1.69
CA VAL A 11 11.23 -4.05 2.80
C VAL A 11 11.89 -5.41 2.60
N ARG A 12 13.20 -5.49 2.81
CA ARG A 12 13.92 -6.78 2.77
C ARG A 12 13.64 -7.57 4.04
N VAL A 13 13.08 -8.76 3.89
CA VAL A 13 12.83 -9.73 4.95
C VAL A 13 13.41 -11.06 4.49
N ASP A 14 14.35 -11.62 5.26
CA ASP A 14 15.03 -12.90 4.96
C ASP A 14 15.55 -13.02 3.52
N GLY A 15 16.20 -11.95 3.03
CA GLY A 15 16.77 -11.88 1.69
C GLY A 15 15.76 -11.62 0.56
N ARG A 16 14.45 -11.61 0.85
CA ARG A 16 13.38 -11.33 -0.13
C ARG A 16 12.87 -9.91 0.03
N LEU A 17 12.57 -9.25 -1.09
CA LEU A 17 11.92 -7.94 -1.08
C LEU A 17 10.41 -8.15 -0.95
N LEU A 18 9.86 -7.79 0.21
CA LEU A 18 8.43 -7.91 0.50
C LEU A 18 7.73 -6.58 0.18
N HIS A 19 6.78 -6.66 -0.75
CA HIS A 19 6.03 -5.51 -1.26
C HIS A 19 4.63 -5.40 -0.63
N HIS A 20 3.96 -6.54 -0.46
CA HIS A 20 2.59 -6.58 0.03
C HIS A 20 2.27 -7.91 0.70
N LEU A 21 1.24 -7.88 1.53
CA LEU A 21 0.50 -9.04 2.03
C LEU A 21 -0.95 -8.88 1.61
N ARG A 22 -1.66 -9.98 1.35
CA ARG A 22 -3.08 -9.94 1.03
C ARG A 22 -3.82 -11.11 1.63
N PHE A 23 -5.04 -10.87 2.08
CA PHE A 23 -5.95 -11.90 2.54
C PHE A 23 -7.39 -11.45 2.24
N ALA A 24 -8.16 -12.30 1.55
CA ALA A 24 -9.48 -11.93 1.04
C ALA A 24 -9.46 -10.59 0.27
N ASP A 25 -10.26 -9.62 0.68
CA ASP A 25 -10.37 -8.25 0.17
C ASP A 25 -9.37 -7.27 0.79
N ASP A 26 -8.69 -7.66 1.87
CA ASP A 26 -7.69 -6.83 2.53
C ASP A 26 -6.30 -6.96 1.89
N ILE A 27 -5.63 -5.82 1.75
CA ILE A 27 -4.24 -5.73 1.29
C ILE A 27 -3.44 -4.79 2.18
N VAL A 28 -2.21 -5.19 2.48
CA VAL A 28 -1.22 -4.36 3.17
C VAL A 28 -0.07 -4.10 2.21
N LEU A 29 0.23 -2.82 1.97
CA LEU A 29 1.42 -2.39 1.23
C LEU A 29 2.55 -2.12 2.23
N ILE A 30 3.75 -2.64 1.94
CA ILE A 30 4.90 -2.56 2.84
C ILE A 30 5.98 -1.74 2.16
N THR A 31 6.35 -0.62 2.76
CA THR A 31 7.36 0.30 2.22
C THR A 31 8.26 0.84 3.35
N PRO A 32 9.48 1.31 3.02
CA PRO A 32 10.38 1.90 4.01
C PRO A 32 10.01 3.36 4.37
N SER A 33 9.13 4.02 3.61
CA SER A 33 8.75 5.42 3.86
C SER A 33 7.35 5.77 3.36
N ILE A 34 6.75 6.80 3.94
CA ILE A 34 5.42 7.31 3.56
C ILE A 34 5.40 7.72 2.08
N SER A 35 6.43 8.45 1.61
CA SER A 35 6.50 8.85 0.20
C SER A 35 6.64 7.68 -0.78
N GLN A 36 7.16 6.53 -0.35
CA GLN A 36 7.07 5.30 -1.14
C GLN A 36 5.68 4.68 -1.04
N ALA A 37 5.06 4.70 0.14
CA ALA A 37 3.71 4.20 0.36
C ALA A 37 2.68 4.94 -0.51
N GLU A 38 2.73 6.27 -0.56
CA GLU A 38 1.86 7.11 -1.41
C GLU A 38 1.99 6.75 -2.90
N ARG A 39 3.22 6.63 -3.41
CA ARG A 39 3.46 6.24 -4.81
C ARG A 39 2.96 4.82 -5.11
N MET A 40 3.17 3.91 -4.18
CA MET A 40 2.73 2.52 -4.30
C MET A 40 1.21 2.42 -4.27
N LEU A 41 0.56 3.19 -3.38
CA LEU A 41 -0.89 3.31 -3.25
C LEU A 41 -1.52 3.91 -4.49
N ALA A 42 -0.99 5.02 -5.02
CA ALA A 42 -1.50 5.65 -6.25
C ALA A 42 -1.45 4.70 -7.46
N GLY A 43 -0.35 3.95 -7.60
CA GLY A 43 -0.25 2.93 -8.65
C GLY A 43 -1.21 1.75 -8.42
N PHE A 44 -1.46 1.37 -7.17
CA PHE A 44 -2.40 0.33 -6.82
C PHE A 44 -3.85 0.73 -7.14
N ASP A 45 -4.24 1.96 -6.78
CA ASP A 45 -5.58 2.51 -7.04
C ASP A 45 -5.87 2.60 -8.55
N ASP A 46 -4.93 3.13 -9.35
CA ASP A 46 -5.03 3.14 -10.81
C ASP A 46 -5.23 1.73 -11.40
N ALA A 47 -4.52 0.74 -10.88
CA ALA A 47 -4.67 -0.64 -11.32
C ALA A 47 -6.01 -1.28 -10.90
N CYS A 48 -6.54 -0.92 -9.73
CA CYS A 48 -7.87 -1.31 -9.29
C CYS A 48 -8.95 -0.70 -10.21
N GLY A 49 -8.84 0.60 -10.51
CA GLY A 49 -9.78 1.31 -11.38
C GLY A 49 -9.88 0.67 -12.78
N LYS A 50 -8.76 0.20 -13.33
CA LYS A 50 -8.72 -0.50 -14.64
C LYS A 50 -9.51 -1.80 -14.69
N ILE A 51 -9.81 -2.41 -13.54
CA ILE A 51 -10.61 -3.63 -13.44
C ILE A 51 -11.96 -3.39 -12.75
N GLY A 52 -12.36 -2.12 -12.58
CA GLY A 52 -13.64 -1.75 -11.96
C GLY A 52 -13.68 -1.89 -10.44
N LEU A 53 -12.52 -1.96 -9.78
CA LEU A 53 -12.42 -1.95 -8.32
C LEU A 53 -12.00 -0.56 -7.83
N GLN A 54 -12.37 -0.24 -6.59
CA GLN A 54 -12.01 1.01 -5.91
C GLN A 54 -11.53 0.71 -4.50
N LEU A 55 -10.56 1.50 -4.03
CA LEU A 55 -10.13 1.43 -2.64
C LEU A 55 -11.14 2.11 -1.73
N ASN A 56 -11.38 1.51 -0.57
CA ASN A 56 -12.14 2.16 0.49
C ASN A 56 -11.19 3.05 1.30
N LEU A 57 -11.07 4.32 0.93
CA LEU A 57 -10.17 5.27 1.59
C LEU A 57 -10.51 5.47 3.07
N THR A 58 -11.79 5.41 3.44
CA THR A 58 -12.24 5.51 4.84
C THR A 58 -11.69 4.37 5.72
N LYS A 59 -11.43 3.20 5.13
CA LYS A 59 -10.82 2.05 5.83
C LYS A 59 -9.30 1.96 5.63
N THR A 60 -8.74 2.72 4.70
CA THR A 60 -7.32 2.64 4.35
C THR A 60 -6.51 3.53 5.29
N MET A 61 -5.47 2.97 5.90
CA MET A 61 -4.69 3.67 6.93
C MET A 61 -3.20 3.39 6.76
N PHE A 62 -2.38 4.40 7.06
CA PHE A 62 -0.94 4.19 7.23
C PHE A 62 -0.65 3.71 8.65
N MET A 63 0.23 2.70 8.73
CA MET A 63 0.74 2.14 9.98
C MET A 63 2.26 2.18 9.96
N ARG A 64 2.90 2.63 11.05
CA ARG A 64 4.36 2.63 11.19
C ARG A 64 4.80 1.63 12.25
N ASN A 65 5.81 0.82 11.92
CA ASN A 65 6.44 -0.05 12.91
C ASN A 65 7.27 0.80 13.91
N GLY A 66 7.08 0.59 15.22
CA GLY A 66 7.80 1.30 16.29
C GLY A 66 7.15 2.57 16.84
N GLN A 67 6.05 3.05 16.25
CA GLN A 67 5.21 4.13 16.79
C GLN A 67 3.75 3.72 16.64
N ARG A 68 2.95 3.72 17.72
CA ARG A 68 1.49 3.48 17.65
C ARG A 68 0.76 4.69 17.08
N THR A 69 1.12 5.09 15.87
CA THR A 69 0.47 6.19 15.16
C THR A 69 -0.19 5.60 13.92
N MET A 70 -1.52 5.73 13.89
CA MET A 70 -2.36 5.41 12.75
C MET A 70 -2.71 6.73 12.08
N THR A 71 -2.28 6.91 10.84
CA THR A 71 -2.61 8.11 10.07
C THR A 71 -3.63 7.71 9.03
N PHE A 72 -4.84 8.24 9.18
CA PHE A 72 -5.87 8.13 8.14
C PHE A 72 -5.40 8.91 6.92
N LEU A 73 -5.70 8.39 5.73
CA LEU A 73 -5.63 9.21 4.54
C LEU A 73 -6.72 10.26 4.70
N ASP A 74 -6.36 11.53 4.77
CA ASP A 74 -7.34 12.61 4.92
C ASP A 74 -8.42 12.44 3.86
N SER A 75 -9.63 12.15 4.32
CA SER A 75 -10.82 12.20 3.49
C SER A 75 -11.14 13.67 3.27
N ASP A 76 -10.47 14.31 2.32
CA ASP A 76 -10.94 15.58 1.80
C ASP A 76 -12.26 15.32 1.02
N PRO A 77 -13.30 16.14 1.24
CA PRO A 77 -14.65 15.94 0.69
C PRO A 77 -14.74 16.05 -0.83
#